data_AF-A0A327WFQ9-F1
#
_entry.id   AF-A0A327WFQ9-F1
#
_cell.length_a   1.000
_cell.length_b   1.000
_cell.length_c   1.000
_cell.angle_alpha   90.00
_cell.angle_beta   90.00
_cell.angle_gamma   90.00
#
_symmetry.space_group_name_H-M   'P 1'
#
loop_
_entity.id
_entity.type
_entity.pdbx_description
1 polymer ?
#
loop_
_entity_poly.entity_id
_entity_poly.type
_entity_poly.pdbx_seq_one_letter_code
_entity_poly.pdbx_strand_id
1 'polypeptide(L)' 'MLIGYARVSTQDQNLNLQLDDLMKAGCERIFQEKASSAKDRAQLQKLLEALREGDTVVV' A
#
# COMPACT_ATOMS: atom_id res chain seq x y z
N MET A 1 -5.30 -8.78 10.45
CA MET A 1 -4.04 -8.83 9.68
C MET A 1 -3.59 -7.40 9.41
N LEU A 2 -2.28 -7.11 9.41
CA LEU A 2 -1.76 -5.78 9.07
C LEU A 2 -1.44 -5.74 7.57
N ILE A 3 -2.07 -4.81 6.86
CA ILE A 3 -1.94 -4.66 5.41
C ILE A 3 -1.37 -3.28 5.11
N GLY A 4 -0.18 -3.22 4.55
CA GLY A 4 0.47 -2.01 4.09
C GLY A 4 0.01 -1.61 2.69
N TYR A 5 -0.08 -0.31 2.44
CA TYR A 5 -0.40 0.25 1.14
C TYR A 5 0.52 1.43 0.83
N ALA A 6 1.44 1.24 -0.11
CA ALA A 6 2.37 2.26 -0.58
C ALA A 6 1.94 2.79 -1.96
N ARG A 7 2.07 4.10 -2.17
CA ARG A 7 1.73 4.75 -3.44
C ARG A 7 2.79 5.76 -3.84
N VAL A 8 3.28 5.65 -5.07
CA VAL A 8 4.21 6.64 -5.66
C VAL A 8 3.71 7.16 -6.99
N SER A 9 3.87 8.47 -7.19
CA SER A 9 3.42 9.15 -8.41
C SER A 9 4.52 9.25 -9.48
N THR A 10 5.73 8.76 -9.19
CA THR A 10 6.91 8.82 -10.06
C THR A 10 7.90 7.73 -9.65
N GLN A 11 8.74 7.27 -10.57
CA GLN A 11 9.68 6.14 -10.36
C GLN A 11 10.74 6.41 -9.27
N ASP A 12 10.96 7.69 -8.94
CA ASP A 12 11.96 8.19 -8.00
C ASP A 12 11.42 8.63 -6.64
N GLN A 13 10.09 8.61 -6.41
CA GLN A 13 9.59 8.88 -5.07
C GLN A 13 9.89 7.67 -4.18
N ASN A 14 10.35 7.94 -2.95
CA ASN A 14 10.88 6.99 -1.97
C ASN A 14 9.91 5.86 -1.57
N LEU A 15 9.56 4.99 -2.52
CA LEU A 15 8.77 3.78 -2.28
C LEU A 15 9.48 2.92 -1.23
N ASN A 16 10.82 2.84 -1.31
CA ASN A 16 11.62 2.08 -0.37
C ASN A 16 11.46 2.54 1.08
N LEU A 17 11.33 3.85 1.35
CA LEU A 17 11.11 4.34 2.72
C LEU A 17 9.73 3.93 3.23
N GLN A 18 8.68 4.09 2.40
CA GLN A 18 7.34 3.61 2.76
C GLN A 18 7.32 2.09 2.99
N LEU A 19 7.96 1.32 2.11
CA LEU A 19 8.05 -0.14 2.27
C LEU A 19 8.77 -0.52 3.57
N ASP A 20 9.84 0.18 3.92
CA ASP A 20 10.60 -0.05 5.15
C ASP A 20 9.76 0.26 6.41
N ASP A 21 9.03 1.38 6.40
CA ASP A 21 8.11 1.73 7.50
C ASP A 21 6.94 0.74 7.61
N LEU A 22 6.37 0.29 6.49
CA LEU A 22 5.31 -0.73 6.47
C LEU A 22 5.81 -2.08 6.96
N MET A 23 7.03 -2.48 6.59
CA MET A 23 7.67 -3.68 7.13
C MET A 23 7.94 -3.55 8.63
N LYS A 24 8.43 -2.39 9.10
CA LYS A 24 8.63 -2.11 10.54
C LYS A 24 7.32 -2.09 11.33
N ALA A 25 6.23 -1.64 10.71
CA ALA A 25 4.89 -1.68 11.29
C ALA A 25 4.34 -3.13 11.42
N GLY A 26 5.04 -4.13 10.87
CA GLY A 26 4.61 -5.52 10.90
C GLY A 26 3.53 -5.84 9.87
N CYS A 27 3.49 -5.10 8.75
CA CYS A 27 2.56 -5.41 7.66
C CYS A 27 2.92 -6.75 7.02
N GLU A 28 2.00 -7.71 7.08
CA GLU A 28 2.15 -9.04 6.48
C GLU A 28 1.94 -9.02 4.96
N ARG A 29 1.11 -8.08 4.48
CA ARG A 29 0.86 -7.86 3.07
C ARG A 29 1.10 -6.41 2.73
N ILE A 30 1.89 -6.13 1.70
CA ILE A 30 2.13 -4.77 1.24
C ILE A 30 1.70 -4.65 -0.21
N PHE A 31 0.78 -3.74 -0.47
CA PHE A 31 0.31 -3.39 -1.80
C PHE A 31 1.03 -2.12 -2.23
N GLN A 32 1.73 -2.18 -3.35
CA GLN A 32 2.41 -1.02 -3.91
C GLN A 32 1.78 -0.65 -5.25
N GLU A 33 1.48 0.62 -5.43
CA GLU A 33 0.94 1.11 -6.68
C GLU A 33 1.70 2.33 -7.20
N LYS A 34 2.03 2.24 -8.49
CA LYS A 34 2.72 3.28 -9.22
C LYS A 34 1.73 3.92 -10.18
N ALA A 35 1.14 5.03 -9.73
CA ALA A 35 0.12 5.74 -10.49
C ALA A 35 0.49 7.22 -10.58
N SER A 36 0.78 7.69 -11.80
CA SER A 36 1.05 9.11 -12.06
C SER A 36 -0.20 9.98 -11.93
N SER A 37 -1.39 9.38 -11.78
CA SER A 37 -2.68 10.05 -11.77
C SER A 37 -3.56 9.55 -10.63
N ALA A 38 -4.32 10.44 -9.99
CA ALA A 38 -5.14 10.12 -8.82
C ALA A 38 -6.29 9.14 -9.09
N LYS A 39 -6.59 8.87 -10.38
CA LYS A 39 -7.67 8.01 -10.87
C LYS A 39 -7.29 6.54 -11.04
N ASP A 40 -6.02 6.23 -11.25
CA ASP A 40 -5.55 4.85 -11.32
C ASP A 40 -5.27 4.37 -9.91
N ARG A 41 -6.25 3.67 -9.32
CA ARG A 41 -6.19 3.08 -7.97
C ARG A 41 -6.62 1.62 -7.96
N ALA A 42 -6.15 0.87 -8.94
CA ALA A 42 -6.54 -0.53 -9.11
C ALA A 42 -6.03 -1.42 -7.97
N GLN A 43 -4.87 -1.10 -7.39
CA GLN A 43 -4.32 -1.85 -6.25
C GLN A 43 -5.05 -1.52 -4.96
N LEU A 44 -5.44 -0.26 -4.74
CA LEU A 44 -6.27 0.10 -3.60
C LEU A 44 -7.62 -0.64 -3.61
N GLN A 45 -8.27 -0.75 -4.77
CA GLN A 45 -9.52 -1.51 -4.91
C GLN A 45 -9.30 -2.99 -4.56
N LYS A 46 -8.25 -3.62 -5.09
CA LYS A 46 -7.90 -5.01 -4.74
C LYS A 46 -7.61 -5.20 -3.26
N LEU A 47 -6.95 -4.23 -2.63
CA LEU A 47 -6.72 -4.23 -1.19
C LEU A 47 -8.05 -4.18 -0.45
N LEU A 48 -8.94 -3.27 -0.84
CA LEU A 48 -10.27 -3.14 -0.23
C LEU A 48 -11.12 -4.41 -0.40
N GLU A 49 -11.02 -5.09 -1.54
CA GLU A 49 -11.70 -6.39 -1.77
C GLU A 49 -11.07 -7.53 -0.95
N ALA A 50 -9.77 -7.45 -0.67
CA ALA A 50 -9.05 -8.45 0.11
C ALA A 50 -9.20 -8.25 1.63
N LEU A 51 -9.63 -7.06 2.07
CA LEU A 51 -9.85 -6.74 3.48
C LEU A 51 -11.01 -7.55 4.05
N ARG A 52 -10.83 -8.01 5.28
CA ARG A 52 -11.85 -8.66 6.09
C ARG A 52 -12.06 -7.86 7.38
N GLU A 53 -13.17 -8.12 8.05
CA GLU A 53 -13.41 -7.55 9.37
C GLU A 53 -12.27 -7.93 10.33
N GLY A 54 -11.70 -6.93 10.99
CA GLY A 54 -10.54 -7.09 11.88
C GLY A 54 -9.17 -6.85 11.22
N ASP A 55 -9.13 -6.57 9.91
CA ASP A 55 -7.89 -6.15 9.25
C ASP A 55 -7.61 -4.65 9.44
N THR A 56 -6.33 -4.30 9.55
CA THR A 56 -5.86 -2.93 9.73
C THR A 56 -4.99 -2.54 8.55
N VAL A 57 -5.35 -1.43 7.89
CA VAL A 57 -4.59 -0.88 6.78
C VAL A 57 -3.63 0.18 7.27
N VAL A 58 -2.36 0.08 6.88
CA VAL A 58 -1.28 1.04 7.16
C VAL A 58 -0.82 1.64 5.82
N VAL A 59 -0.56 2.94 5.77
CA VAL A 59 -0.26 3.69 4.53
C VAL A 59 1.00 4.55 4.64
#